data_AF-A0A966A585-F1
#
_entry.id   AF-A0A966A585-F1
#
_cell.length_a   1.000
_cell.length_b   1.000
_cell.length_c   1.000
_cell.angle_alpha   90.00
_cell.angle_beta   90.00
_cell.angle_gamma   90.00
#
_symmetry.space_group_name_H-M   'P 1'
#
loop_
_entity.id
_entity.type
_entity.pdbx_description
1 polymer ?
#
loop_
_entity_poly.entity_id
_entity_poly.type
_entity_poly.pdbx_seq_one_letter_code
_entity_poly.pdbx_strand_id
1 'polypeptide(L)'
;MTVFVGFGAFPPGFIAGNGSGSWDENALQTLQEWNAVVGSTFFFTGVPRGGSLCGAPDGEVNSGWDSDNCGLGFGDAIAITRTWYLTGGQGAILDTDVRFNTALDWDAYDGPTRVTPGGVVVYDFRRTVLHEYGHVVGLGHPDMAGQTVLAVMNATPEPGSDPDRLTADDKNGIIAL
;
A
#
# COMPACT_ATOMS: atom_id res chain seq x y z
N MET A 1 -18.39 -4.93 3.79
CA MET A 1 -18.22 -3.55 3.29
C MET A 1 -17.42 -3.61 2.00
N THR A 2 -17.88 -2.96 0.93
CA THR A 2 -17.11 -2.87 -0.32
C THR A 2 -16.28 -1.58 -0.31
N VAL A 3 -15.00 -1.69 -0.65
CA VAL A 3 -14.07 -0.56 -0.76
C VAL A 3 -13.64 -0.45 -2.22
N PHE A 4 -13.93 0.69 -2.85
CA PHE A 4 -13.50 0.97 -4.21
C PHE A 4 -12.16 1.69 -4.17
N VAL A 5 -11.15 1.15 -4.83
CA VAL A 5 -9.80 1.73 -4.86
C VAL A 5 -9.47 2.13 -6.28
N GLY A 6 -9.40 3.44 -6.51
CA GLY A 6 -8.96 4.04 -7.77
C GLY A 6 -7.46 3.89 -7.93
N PHE A 7 -7.00 3.35 -9.07
CA PHE A 7 -5.59 3.44 -9.46
C PHE A 7 -5.48 4.04 -10.85
N GLY A 8 -4.44 4.83 -11.09
CA GLY A 8 -4.14 5.42 -12.39
C GLY A 8 -2.66 5.25 -12.73
N ALA A 9 -2.39 4.69 -13.91
CA ALA A 9 -1.04 4.35 -14.38
C ALA A 9 -0.02 5.51 -14.36
N PHE A 10 1.22 5.19 -13.98
CA PHE A 10 2.43 6.05 -14.08
C PHE A 10 3.69 5.14 -14.07
N PRO A 11 4.87 5.52 -14.61
CA PRO A 11 5.18 5.99 -15.96
C PRO A 11 5.23 4.82 -16.99
N PRO A 12 5.41 5.08 -18.30
CA PRO A 12 5.57 4.02 -19.32
C PRO A 12 6.82 3.16 -19.07
N GLY A 13 6.74 1.87 -19.44
CA GLY A 13 7.90 0.96 -19.43
C GLY A 13 7.97 -0.03 -18.26
N PHE A 14 6.84 -0.60 -17.84
CA PHE A 14 6.80 -1.61 -16.81
C PHE A 14 7.01 -3.03 -17.38
N ILE A 15 8.01 -3.74 -16.88
CA ILE A 15 8.16 -5.19 -17.02
C ILE A 15 8.46 -5.71 -15.63
N ALA A 16 7.49 -6.36 -15.01
CA ALA A 16 7.65 -6.83 -13.65
C ALA A 16 8.55 -8.07 -13.56
N GLY A 17 9.39 -8.11 -12.53
CA GLY A 17 10.06 -9.34 -12.11
C GLY A 17 9.11 -10.48 -11.71
N ASN A 18 7.86 -10.17 -11.31
CA ASN A 18 6.84 -11.17 -10.98
C ASN A 18 5.88 -11.52 -12.14
N GLY A 19 6.08 -10.96 -13.33
CA GLY A 19 5.27 -11.26 -14.52
C GLY A 19 3.98 -10.46 -14.70
N SER A 20 3.64 -9.52 -13.82
CA SER A 20 2.57 -8.54 -14.07
C SER A 20 2.91 -7.62 -15.27
N GLY A 21 1.88 -7.24 -16.03
CA GLY A 21 2.00 -6.44 -17.25
C GLY A 21 1.85 -4.93 -17.05
N SER A 22 1.35 -4.48 -15.89
CA SER A 22 1.33 -3.07 -15.48
C SER A 22 1.35 -2.92 -13.95
N TRP A 23 1.71 -1.72 -13.46
CA TRP A 23 1.55 -1.37 -12.04
C TRP A 23 0.10 -1.53 -11.58
N ASP A 24 -0.86 -1.11 -12.41
CA ASP A 24 -2.29 -1.26 -12.17
C ASP A 24 -2.68 -2.74 -12.00
N GLU A 25 -2.18 -3.62 -12.87
CA GLU A 25 -2.42 -5.06 -12.74
C GLU A 25 -1.84 -5.59 -11.42
N ASN A 26 -0.64 -5.17 -11.05
CA ASN A 26 -0.01 -5.57 -9.80
C ASN A 26 -0.83 -5.11 -8.58
N ALA A 27 -1.29 -3.86 -8.58
CA ALA A 27 -2.16 -3.30 -7.55
C ALA A 27 -3.51 -4.04 -7.48
N LEU A 28 -4.11 -4.39 -8.62
CA LEU A 28 -5.34 -5.20 -8.64
C LEU A 28 -5.11 -6.58 -8.04
N GLN A 29 -3.95 -7.21 -8.28
CA GLN A 29 -3.61 -8.50 -7.69
C GLN A 29 -3.47 -8.43 -6.16
N THR A 30 -2.99 -7.33 -5.58
CA THR A 30 -2.92 -7.18 -4.11
C THR A 30 -4.29 -6.95 -3.48
N LEU A 31 -5.21 -6.25 -4.17
CA LEU A 31 -6.62 -6.19 -3.74
C LEU A 31 -7.26 -7.59 -3.70
N GLN A 32 -6.95 -8.45 -4.68
CA GLN A 32 -7.43 -9.84 -4.66
C GLN A 32 -6.82 -10.66 -3.52
N GLU A 33 -5.58 -10.37 -3.12
CA GLU A 33 -4.95 -11.02 -1.98
C GLU A 33 -5.66 -10.67 -0.66
N TRP A 34 -6.03 -9.41 -0.46
CA TRP A 34 -6.89 -8.99 0.66
C TRP A 34 -8.28 -9.63 0.60
N ASN A 35 -8.91 -9.70 -0.58
CA ASN A 35 -10.21 -10.35 -0.76
C ASN A 35 -10.21 -11.86 -0.47
N ALA A 36 -9.04 -12.50 -0.57
CA ALA A 36 -8.89 -13.92 -0.28
C ALA A 36 -8.83 -14.24 1.23
N VAL A 37 -8.78 -13.23 2.11
CA VAL A 37 -8.77 -13.41 3.56
C VAL A 37 -10.15 -13.84 4.05
N VAL A 38 -10.30 -15.13 4.32
CA VAL A 38 -11.53 -15.71 4.86
C VAL A 38 -11.85 -15.11 6.23
N GLY A 39 -13.07 -14.59 6.38
CA GLY A 39 -13.54 -13.96 7.61
C GLY A 39 -13.43 -12.44 7.64
N SER A 40 -12.72 -11.84 6.69
CA SER A 40 -12.73 -10.38 6.51
C SER A 40 -14.13 -9.90 6.13
N THR A 41 -14.53 -8.76 6.70
CA THR A 41 -15.77 -8.08 6.30
C THR A 41 -15.55 -7.14 5.12
N PHE A 42 -14.30 -6.86 4.73
CA PHE A 42 -13.94 -5.96 3.64
C PHE A 42 -13.82 -6.71 2.31
N PHE A 43 -14.33 -6.08 1.24
CA PHE A 43 -14.18 -6.55 -0.12
C PHE A 43 -13.74 -5.40 -1.02
N PHE A 44 -12.54 -5.48 -1.55
CA PHE A 44 -11.94 -4.47 -2.39
C PHE A 44 -12.35 -4.65 -3.86
N THR A 45 -12.56 -3.54 -4.55
CA THR A 45 -12.79 -3.49 -6.00
C THR A 45 -11.95 -2.38 -6.59
N GLY A 46 -11.07 -2.75 -7.52
CA GLY A 46 -10.30 -1.75 -8.27
C GLY A 46 -11.16 -1.03 -9.29
N VAL A 47 -10.99 0.28 -9.37
CA VAL A 47 -11.65 1.16 -10.35
C VAL A 47 -10.62 2.08 -11.02
N PRO A 48 -10.91 2.66 -12.19
CA PRO A 48 -10.09 3.76 -12.70
C PRO A 48 -10.07 4.90 -11.69
N ARG A 49 -8.90 5.47 -11.44
CA ARG A 49 -8.76 6.65 -10.58
C ARG A 49 -9.61 7.83 -11.10
N GLY A 50 -10.49 8.35 -10.24
CA GLY A 50 -11.39 9.47 -10.54
C GLY A 50 -10.92 10.81 -9.95
N GLY A 51 -10.23 10.77 -8.80
CA GLY A 51 -9.91 11.94 -7.99
C GLY A 51 -8.44 12.35 -7.91
N SER A 52 -8.19 13.42 -7.17
CA SER A 52 -6.85 13.96 -6.89
C SER A 52 -6.31 13.35 -5.59
N LEU A 53 -5.08 12.81 -5.61
CA LEU A 53 -4.41 12.35 -4.39
C LEU A 53 -4.13 13.48 -3.39
N CYS A 54 -4.26 14.75 -3.81
CA CYS A 54 -3.96 15.92 -2.98
C CYS A 54 -5.18 16.81 -2.74
N GLY A 55 -6.37 16.28 -2.98
CA GLY A 55 -7.64 16.94 -2.73
C GLY A 55 -8.00 17.06 -1.24
N ALA A 56 -9.07 17.81 -0.98
CA ALA A 56 -9.86 17.60 0.23
C ALA A 56 -10.53 16.22 0.16
N PRO A 57 -10.91 15.60 1.29
CA PRO A 57 -11.55 14.29 1.25
C PRO A 57 -12.82 14.37 0.39
N ASP A 58 -12.85 13.58 -0.68
CA ASP A 58 -13.92 13.53 -1.68
C ASP A 58 -14.72 12.22 -1.60
N GLY A 59 -14.29 11.32 -0.71
CA GLY A 59 -14.93 10.02 -0.47
C GLY A 59 -14.53 8.96 -1.50
N GLU A 60 -13.55 9.24 -2.36
CA GLU A 60 -12.96 8.28 -3.26
C GLU A 60 -11.59 7.86 -2.77
N VAL A 61 -11.41 6.57 -2.48
CA VAL A 61 -10.07 6.05 -2.20
C VAL A 61 -9.28 6.00 -3.49
N ASN A 62 -8.27 6.86 -3.64
CA ASN A 62 -7.41 6.88 -4.81
C ASN A 62 -5.97 6.51 -4.46
N SER A 63 -5.27 5.96 -5.43
CA SER A 63 -3.90 5.54 -5.30
C SER A 63 -3.12 5.86 -6.58
N GLY A 64 -1.84 6.17 -6.42
CA GLY A 64 -0.99 6.43 -7.57
C GLY A 64 0.36 7.02 -7.20
N TRP A 65 1.09 7.36 -8.24
CA TRP A 65 2.46 7.85 -8.15
C TRP A 65 2.50 9.37 -8.03
N ASP A 66 3.44 9.87 -7.23
CA ASP A 66 3.66 11.30 -7.08
C ASP A 66 5.14 11.63 -6.84
N SER A 67 5.58 12.82 -7.23
CA SER A 67 6.94 13.34 -6.96
C SER A 67 7.04 13.99 -5.59
N ASP A 68 5.91 14.37 -5.00
CA ASP A 68 5.85 14.92 -3.66
C ASP A 68 4.61 14.43 -2.90
N ASN A 69 4.56 14.72 -1.61
CA ASN A 69 3.43 14.44 -0.74
C ASN A 69 2.56 15.70 -0.61
N CYS A 70 1.94 16.10 -1.72
CA CYS A 70 1.03 17.24 -1.80
C CYS A 70 1.70 18.56 -1.40
N GLY A 71 2.84 18.84 -2.02
CA GLY A 71 3.67 20.02 -1.76
C GLY A 71 4.66 19.86 -0.60
N LEU A 72 4.74 18.68 0.01
CA LEU A 72 5.73 18.32 1.03
C LEU A 72 6.66 17.22 0.53
N GLY A 73 7.88 17.13 1.05
CA GLY A 73 8.73 15.97 0.77
C GLY A 73 8.17 14.70 1.41
N PHE A 74 8.48 13.53 0.83
CA PHE A 74 8.20 12.22 1.45
C PHE A 74 9.05 11.96 2.71
N GLY A 75 10.20 12.63 2.84
CA GLY A 75 11.16 12.30 3.90
C GLY A 75 11.72 10.90 3.69
N ASP A 76 11.71 10.09 4.75
CA ASP A 76 12.16 8.69 4.70
C ASP A 76 11.06 7.73 4.20
N ALA A 77 9.84 8.21 3.95
CA ALA A 77 8.73 7.37 3.49
C ALA A 77 8.89 7.00 2.01
N ILE A 78 8.61 5.73 1.69
CA ILE A 78 8.62 5.23 0.31
C ILE A 78 7.23 5.32 -0.34
N ALA A 79 6.19 5.25 0.49
CA ALA A 79 4.80 5.46 0.15
C ALA A 79 4.06 6.02 1.38
N ILE A 80 2.90 6.61 1.16
CA ILE A 80 2.08 7.23 2.20
C ILE A 80 0.60 6.96 1.91
N THR A 81 -0.10 6.34 2.86
CA THR A 81 -1.56 6.40 2.97
C THR A 81 -1.96 7.56 3.87
N ARG A 82 -2.71 8.50 3.32
CA ARG A 82 -3.30 9.62 4.05
C ARG A 82 -4.74 9.27 4.40
N THR A 83 -5.07 9.31 5.67
CA THR A 83 -6.41 8.98 6.17
C THR A 83 -7.08 10.20 6.77
N TRP A 84 -8.35 10.41 6.41
CA TRP A 84 -9.23 11.37 7.04
C TRP A 84 -10.25 10.61 7.88
N TYR A 85 -10.54 11.14 9.08
CA TYR A 85 -11.49 10.55 10.02
C TYR A 85 -12.69 11.46 10.21
N LEU A 86 -13.86 10.88 10.47
CA LEU A 86 -15.07 11.64 10.78
C LEU A 86 -14.90 12.54 12.03
N THR A 87 -14.02 12.20 12.96
CA THR A 87 -13.80 12.97 14.20
C THR A 87 -12.32 13.20 14.47
N GLY A 88 -11.71 14.21 13.83
CA GLY A 88 -10.45 14.83 14.29
C GLY A 88 -9.26 13.90 14.55
N GLY A 89 -9.17 12.76 13.85
CA GLY A 89 -8.12 11.74 14.03
C GLY A 89 -8.59 10.45 14.73
N GLN A 90 -9.87 10.36 15.09
CA GLN A 90 -10.50 9.22 15.75
C GLN A 90 -11.84 8.88 15.07
N GLY A 91 -12.30 7.64 15.20
CA GLY A 91 -13.57 7.17 14.67
C GLY A 91 -13.48 6.55 13.28
N ALA A 92 -14.61 6.49 12.56
CA ALA A 92 -14.64 5.86 11.24
C ALA A 92 -13.82 6.66 10.21
N ILE A 93 -13.17 5.91 9.32
CA ILE A 93 -12.48 6.46 8.16
C ILE A 93 -13.52 7.14 7.27
N LEU A 94 -13.28 8.43 7.00
CA LEU A 94 -14.04 9.22 6.03
C LEU A 94 -13.47 8.99 4.63
N ASP A 95 -12.14 9.00 4.50
CA ASP A 95 -11.45 8.92 3.23
C ASP A 95 -10.00 8.44 3.40
N THR A 96 -9.42 7.86 2.35
CA THR A 96 -8.00 7.46 2.30
C THR A 96 -7.41 7.60 0.91
N ASP A 97 -6.22 8.18 0.79
CA ASP A 97 -5.48 8.22 -0.47
C ASP A 97 -4.06 7.70 -0.32
N VAL A 98 -3.56 7.00 -1.33
CA VAL A 98 -2.24 6.36 -1.34
C VAL A 98 -1.33 7.01 -2.37
N ARG A 99 -0.11 7.38 -1.95
CA ARG A 99 0.92 7.95 -2.83
C ARG A 99 2.20 7.12 -2.78
N PHE A 100 2.75 6.81 -3.95
CA PHE A 100 4.05 6.14 -4.11
C PHE A 100 5.10 7.12 -4.62
N ASN A 101 6.27 7.14 -3.97
CA ASN A 101 7.32 8.13 -4.25
C ASN A 101 8.06 7.82 -5.57
N THR A 102 7.87 8.66 -6.59
CA THR A 102 8.51 8.51 -7.91
C THR A 102 10.03 8.77 -7.92
N ALA A 103 10.61 9.28 -6.83
CA ALA A 103 12.04 9.53 -6.72
C ALA A 103 12.87 8.26 -6.40
N LEU A 104 12.22 7.12 -6.16
CA LEU A 104 12.87 5.85 -5.82
C LEU A 104 12.95 4.90 -7.02
N ASP A 105 13.86 3.94 -6.96
CA ASP A 105 13.96 2.86 -7.93
C ASP A 105 12.94 1.76 -7.60
N TRP A 106 11.97 1.53 -8.50
CA TRP A 106 10.90 0.56 -8.32
C TRP A 106 10.99 -0.60 -9.31
N ASP A 107 10.64 -1.79 -8.84
CA ASP A 107 10.26 -2.97 -9.63
C ASP A 107 9.10 -3.66 -8.90
N ALA A 108 8.40 -4.59 -9.55
CA ALA A 108 7.44 -5.44 -8.89
C ALA A 108 7.91 -6.89 -8.93
N TYR A 109 8.20 -7.45 -7.76
CA TYR A 109 8.82 -8.77 -7.67
C TYR A 109 8.44 -9.52 -6.40
N ASP A 110 8.68 -10.82 -6.42
CA ASP A 110 8.53 -11.68 -5.25
C ASP A 110 9.89 -11.98 -4.62
N GLY A 111 9.87 -12.29 -3.32
CA GLY A 111 11.03 -12.64 -2.52
C GLY A 111 11.74 -11.44 -1.86
N PRO A 112 12.97 -11.65 -1.36
CA PRO A 112 13.70 -10.64 -0.56
C PRO A 112 13.97 -9.34 -1.30
N THR A 113 14.20 -8.27 -0.53
CA THR A 113 14.56 -6.95 -1.09
C THR A 113 15.79 -7.05 -1.99
N ARG A 114 15.70 -6.48 -3.19
CA ARG A 114 16.78 -6.49 -4.18
C ARG A 114 17.66 -5.26 -4.04
N VAL A 115 18.94 -5.45 -4.31
CA VAL A 115 19.94 -4.38 -4.35
C VAL A 115 20.71 -4.48 -5.65
N THR A 116 20.86 -3.37 -6.37
CA THR A 116 21.65 -3.31 -7.60
C THR A 116 23.14 -3.53 -7.29
N PRO A 117 23.99 -3.86 -8.29
CA PRO A 117 25.44 -3.97 -8.08
C PRO A 117 26.11 -2.71 -7.50
N GLY A 118 25.47 -1.54 -7.64
CA GLY A 118 25.93 -0.26 -7.07
C GLY A 118 25.48 -0.01 -5.62
N GLY A 119 24.77 -0.95 -4.98
CA GLY A 119 24.28 -0.81 -3.62
C GLY A 119 22.96 -0.04 -3.48
N VAL A 120 22.27 0.24 -4.59
CA VAL A 120 20.97 0.92 -4.56
C VAL A 120 19.85 -0.08 -4.34
N VAL A 121 18.99 0.17 -3.35
CA VAL A 121 17.80 -0.65 -3.08
C VAL A 121 16.79 -0.47 -4.21
N VAL A 122 16.28 -1.59 -4.73
CA VAL A 122 15.15 -1.59 -5.67
C VAL A 122 13.90 -1.90 -4.85
N TYR A 123 13.01 -0.93 -4.68
CA TYR A 123 11.81 -1.10 -3.88
C TYR A 123 10.79 -1.97 -4.61
N ASP A 124 10.24 -2.94 -3.89
CA ASP A 124 9.19 -3.80 -4.41
C ASP A 124 7.83 -3.09 -4.29
N PHE A 125 7.26 -2.76 -5.44
CA PHE A 125 5.93 -2.17 -5.50
C PHE A 125 4.87 -3.10 -4.94
N ARG A 126 4.97 -4.42 -5.16
CA ARG A 126 3.94 -5.38 -4.76
C ARG A 126 3.75 -5.37 -3.24
N ARG A 127 4.83 -5.53 -2.46
CA ARG A 127 4.72 -5.46 -1.00
C ARG A 127 4.25 -4.09 -0.53
N THR A 128 4.68 -3.03 -1.20
CA THR A 128 4.38 -1.66 -0.75
C THR A 128 2.90 -1.36 -0.98
N VAL A 129 2.35 -1.65 -2.17
CA VAL A 129 0.92 -1.47 -2.42
C VAL A 129 0.06 -2.41 -1.57
N LEU A 130 0.54 -3.62 -1.25
CA LEU A 130 -0.14 -4.51 -0.31
C LEU A 130 -0.22 -3.90 1.09
N HIS A 131 0.88 -3.31 1.58
CA HIS A 131 0.96 -2.57 2.85
C HIS A 131 0.01 -1.37 2.88
N GLU A 132 0.09 -0.49 1.89
CA GLU A 132 -0.73 0.72 1.85
C GLU A 132 -2.23 0.40 1.75
N TYR A 133 -2.62 -0.68 1.07
CA TYR A 133 -4.02 -1.12 1.04
C TYR A 133 -4.52 -1.71 2.37
N GLY A 134 -3.62 -2.13 3.27
CA GLY A 134 -3.99 -2.39 4.66
C GLY A 134 -4.38 -1.11 5.41
N HIS A 135 -3.65 -0.01 5.18
CA HIS A 135 -3.98 1.29 5.77
C HIS A 135 -5.31 1.87 5.26
N VAL A 136 -5.69 1.58 4.00
CA VAL A 136 -6.99 1.99 3.43
C VAL A 136 -8.17 1.55 4.29
N VAL A 137 -8.08 0.36 4.92
CA VAL A 137 -9.14 -0.14 5.82
C VAL A 137 -8.85 0.13 7.30
N GLY A 138 -7.72 0.77 7.62
CA GLY A 138 -7.39 1.21 8.96
C GLY A 138 -6.48 0.27 9.75
N LEU A 139 -5.80 -0.68 9.10
CA LEU A 139 -4.73 -1.41 9.78
C LEU A 139 -3.61 -0.44 10.15
N GLY A 140 -3.13 -0.52 11.39
CA GLY A 140 -1.94 0.19 11.84
C GLY A 140 -0.70 -0.67 11.76
N HIS A 141 0.43 -0.09 12.11
CA HIS A 141 1.70 -0.82 12.17
C HIS A 141 1.87 -1.58 13.49
N PRO A 142 2.04 -2.92 13.49
CA PRO A 142 2.16 -3.70 14.73
C PRO A 142 3.45 -3.39 15.50
N ASP A 143 4.56 -3.20 14.80
CA ASP A 143 5.87 -2.85 15.38
C ASP A 143 5.84 -1.50 16.11
N MET A 144 5.17 -0.49 15.56
CA MET A 144 4.95 0.79 16.25
C MET A 144 3.98 0.69 17.43
N ALA A 145 3.14 -0.35 17.46
CA ALA A 145 2.31 -0.69 18.62
C ALA A 145 3.05 -1.56 19.66
N GLY A 146 4.35 -1.83 19.48
CA GLY A 146 5.18 -2.60 20.40
C GLY A 146 5.07 -4.12 20.22
N GLN A 147 4.49 -4.59 19.12
CA GLN A 147 4.43 -6.02 18.79
C GLN A 147 5.72 -6.46 18.08
N THR A 148 6.12 -7.71 18.26
CA THR A 148 7.24 -8.32 17.52
C THR A 148 6.69 -9.49 16.71
N VAL A 149 6.21 -9.17 15.51
CA VAL A 149 5.54 -10.10 14.60
C VAL A 149 6.06 -9.91 13.18
N LEU A 150 6.03 -10.97 12.38
CA LEU A 150 6.24 -10.86 10.94
C LEU A 150 4.92 -10.39 10.32
N ALA A 151 4.91 -9.20 9.74
CA ALA A 151 3.74 -8.58 9.14
C ALA A 151 4.18 -7.75 7.93
N VAL A 152 3.40 -7.78 6.84
CA VAL A 152 3.60 -6.79 5.76
C VAL A 152 3.31 -5.40 6.29
N MET A 153 2.42 -5.28 7.29
CA MET A 153 2.04 -4.02 7.93
C MET A 153 3.07 -3.47 8.92
N ASN A 154 4.29 -4.01 9.07
CA ASN A 154 5.32 -3.35 9.89
C ASN A 154 5.84 -2.07 9.20
N ALA A 155 6.04 -0.99 9.95
CA ALA A 155 6.60 0.25 9.41
C ALA A 155 8.10 0.13 9.13
N THR A 156 8.81 -0.62 9.96
CA THR A 156 10.25 -0.88 9.81
C THR A 156 10.48 -2.36 10.09
N PRO A 157 10.35 -3.23 9.08
CA PRO A 157 10.56 -4.64 9.28
C PRO A 157 11.99 -4.92 9.75
N GLU A 158 12.14 -5.89 10.66
CA GLU A 158 13.44 -6.34 11.15
C GLU A 158 14.35 -6.73 9.97
N PRO A 159 15.67 -6.47 10.03
CA PRO A 159 16.59 -6.81 8.96
C PRO A 159 16.47 -8.28 8.54
N GLY A 160 16.22 -8.52 7.24
CA GLY A 160 16.02 -9.86 6.69
C GLY A 160 14.60 -10.42 6.87
N SER A 161 13.69 -9.68 7.49
CA SER A 161 12.25 -9.93 7.41
C SER A 161 11.68 -9.14 6.23
N ASP A 162 11.37 -9.85 5.14
CA ASP A 162 10.85 -9.27 3.90
C ASP A 162 9.56 -10.00 3.49
N PRO A 163 8.47 -9.92 4.29
CA PRO A 163 7.21 -10.52 3.88
C PRO A 163 6.70 -9.80 2.62
N ASP A 164 6.55 -10.56 1.54
CA ASP A 164 6.01 -10.08 0.25
C ASP A 164 4.56 -10.53 0.04
N ARG A 165 3.94 -11.13 1.07
CA ARG A 165 2.57 -11.65 1.11
C ARG A 165 1.98 -11.47 2.51
N LEU A 166 0.64 -11.48 2.58
CA LEU A 166 -0.09 -11.38 3.85
C LEU A 166 0.28 -12.50 4.82
N THR A 167 0.77 -12.11 5.99
CA THR A 167 1.12 -13.02 7.08
C THR A 167 -0.12 -13.36 7.92
N ALA A 168 0.08 -14.13 8.99
CA ALA A 168 -0.99 -14.41 9.94
C ALA A 168 -1.45 -13.15 10.69
N ASP A 169 -0.52 -12.23 10.98
CA ASP A 169 -0.83 -11.00 11.72
C ASP A 169 -1.70 -10.05 10.90
N ASP A 170 -1.32 -9.83 9.63
CA ASP A 170 -2.08 -8.98 8.70
C ASP A 170 -3.52 -9.49 8.51
N LYS A 171 -3.68 -10.83 8.35
CA LYS A 171 -4.98 -11.50 8.20
C LYS A 171 -5.84 -11.37 9.45
N ASN A 172 -5.25 -11.60 10.62
CA ASN A 172 -5.97 -11.45 11.89
C ASN A 172 -6.36 -9.99 12.13
N GLY A 173 -5.51 -9.04 11.74
CA GLY A 173 -5.78 -7.62 11.80
C GLY A 173 -7.04 -7.24 11.02
N ILE A 174 -7.11 -7.60 9.73
CA ILE A 174 -8.28 -7.23 8.90
C ILE A 174 -9.56 -7.97 9.30
N ILE A 175 -9.46 -9.18 9.86
CA ILE A 175 -10.62 -9.92 10.41
C ILE A 175 -11.16 -9.25 11.69
N ALA A 176 -10.31 -8.57 12.45
CA ALA A 176 -10.67 -7.91 13.69
C ALA A 176 -11.30 -6.51 13.52
N LEU A 177 -11.32 -5.99 12.29
CA LEU A 177 -11.95 -4.72 11.91
C LEU A 177 -13.43 -4.92 11.50
#